data_AF-A0A9P7C1X4-F1
#
_entry.id   AF-A0A9P7C1X4-F1
#
_cell.length_a   1.000
_cell.length_b   1.000
_cell.length_c   1.000
_cell.angle_alpha   90.00
_cell.angle_beta   90.00
_cell.angle_gamma   90.00
#
_symmetry.space_group_name_H-M   'P 1'
#
loop_
_entity.id
_entity.type
_entity.pdbx_description
1 polymer ?
#
loop_
_entity_poly.entity_id
_entity_poly.type
_entity_poly.pdbx_seq_one_letter_code
_entity_poly.pdbx_strand_id
1 'polypeptide(L)'
;MTLNEKPWPLSEKFQFRDTVYISRSTDMEEVQSFYYEKEIKKRDKKGNLKTKKVRYFKGIRKILEERSLWIGHDLEGKKWKLHCGAPDRVNPICCALHFLENCPDFKNQKSALEEVIINSGHVFELYPKYHCECNWIEMYWGAAKREAHLKCDYSFKSLEENIDSFLDKAGDLAHIQ
;
A
#
# COMPACT_ATOMS: atom_id res chain seq x y z
N MET A 1 24.25 -13.47 -10.92
CA MET A 1 22.90 -13.37 -11.52
C MET A 1 22.47 -11.92 -11.50
N THR A 2 22.59 -11.22 -12.62
CA THR A 2 21.95 -9.91 -12.79
C THR A 2 20.45 -10.15 -12.76
N LEU A 3 19.76 -9.62 -11.75
CA LEU A 3 18.30 -9.52 -11.77
C LEU A 3 17.93 -8.88 -13.10
N ASN A 4 17.07 -9.54 -13.89
CA ASN A 4 16.60 -9.00 -15.16
C ASN A 4 15.83 -7.70 -14.87
N GLU A 5 16.52 -6.57 -14.96
CA GLU A 5 15.93 -5.25 -14.76
C GLU A 5 14.82 -5.07 -15.80
N LYS A 6 13.56 -5.05 -15.34
CA LYS A 6 12.42 -4.85 -16.22
C LYS A 6 12.16 -3.35 -16.36
N PRO A 7 12.06 -2.81 -17.59
CA PRO A 7 11.64 -1.43 -17.81
C PRO A 7 10.30 -1.13 -17.13
N TRP A 8 10.21 0.03 -16.48
CA TRP A 8 8.97 0.52 -15.88
C TRP A 8 8.22 1.43 -16.87
N PRO A 9 6.94 1.16 -17.21
CA PRO A 9 6.17 2.00 -18.11
C PRO A 9 5.89 3.37 -17.50
N LEU A 10 6.03 4.45 -18.30
CA LEU A 10 5.64 5.80 -17.88
C LEU A 10 4.11 5.98 -17.81
N SER A 11 3.35 5.10 -18.44
CA SER A 11 1.89 5.10 -18.47
C SER A 11 1.23 4.35 -17.31
N GLU A 12 2.01 3.86 -16.34
CA GLU A 12 1.48 3.19 -15.16
C GLU A 12 0.57 4.15 -14.37
N LYS A 13 -0.64 3.68 -14.04
CA LYS A 13 -1.65 4.46 -13.29
C LYS A 13 -1.17 4.79 -11.89
N PHE A 14 -0.32 3.94 -11.32
CA PHE A 14 0.26 4.09 -10.00
C PHE A 14 1.77 4.23 -10.11
N GLN A 15 2.27 5.38 -9.67
CA GLN A 15 3.71 5.66 -9.60
C GLN A 15 4.09 5.91 -8.15
N PHE A 16 5.21 5.33 -7.73
CA PHE A 16 5.76 5.64 -6.42
C PHE A 16 6.24 7.10 -6.42
N ARG A 17 5.84 7.84 -5.39
CA ARG A 17 6.37 9.19 -5.15
C ARG A 17 7.70 9.05 -4.43
N ASP A 18 8.54 10.06 -4.56
CA ASP A 18 9.76 10.12 -3.76
C ASP A 18 9.38 10.25 -2.27
N THR A 19 10.13 9.58 -1.41
CA THR A 19 9.93 9.64 0.06
C THR A 19 11.09 10.37 0.71
N VAL A 20 10.85 10.93 1.90
CA VAL A 20 11.90 11.54 2.73
C VAL A 20 12.24 10.57 3.85
N TYR A 21 13.53 10.40 4.12
CA TYR A 21 14.02 9.62 5.24
C TYR A 21 15.14 10.37 5.96
N ILE A 22 15.32 10.08 7.25
CA ILE A 22 16.47 10.57 8.02
C ILE A 22 17.62 9.59 7.82
N SER A 23 18.71 10.08 7.24
CA SER A 23 19.90 9.28 6.96
C SER A 23 20.63 8.91 8.24
N ARG A 24 20.99 7.63 8.40
CA ARG A 24 21.72 7.16 9.60
C ARG A 24 23.19 7.58 9.62
N SER A 25 23.73 8.04 8.49
CA SER A 25 25.13 8.46 8.38
C SER A 25 25.29 9.96 8.61
N THR A 26 24.32 10.77 8.20
CA THR A 26 24.38 12.23 8.26
C THR A 26 23.42 12.84 9.28
N ASP A 27 22.44 12.08 9.79
CA ASP A 27 21.31 12.55 10.61
C ASP A 27 20.51 13.70 9.95
N MET A 28 20.57 13.80 8.61
CA MET A 28 19.84 14.78 7.82
C MET A 28 18.69 14.14 7.05
N GLU A 29 17.69 14.94 6.68
CA GLU A 29 16.64 14.54 5.77
C GLU A 29 17.18 14.41 4.34
N GLU A 30 17.00 13.23 3.77
CA GLU A 30 17.38 12.89 2.40
C GLU A 30 16.17 12.38 1.62
N VAL A 31 16.17 12.62 0.30
CA VAL A 31 15.09 12.19 -0.60
C VAL A 31 15.45 10.86 -1.24
N GLN A 32 14.61 9.85 -1.04
CA GLN A 32 14.67 8.58 -1.74
C GLN A 32 13.77 8.61 -2.97
N SER A 33 14.37 8.64 -4.16
CA SER A 33 13.64 8.31 -5.38
C SER A 33 13.62 6.81 -5.65
N PHE A 34 12.50 6.30 -6.15
CA PHE A 34 12.29 4.87 -6.46
C PHE A 34 12.61 4.49 -7.89
N TYR A 35 12.96 5.46 -8.73
CA TYR A 35 13.21 5.23 -10.14
C TYR A 35 14.58 5.76 -10.57
N TYR A 36 15.11 5.19 -11.64
CA TYR A 36 16.27 5.74 -12.35
C TYR A 36 16.10 5.53 -13.85
N GLU A 37 16.76 6.35 -14.65
CA GLU A 37 16.74 6.25 -16.10
C GLU A 37 18.08 5.70 -16.62
N LYS A 38 18.01 4.91 -17.69
CA LYS A 38 19.17 4.49 -18.48
C LYS A 38 18.92 4.78 -19.95
N GLU A 39 19.97 5.16 -20.65
CA GLU A 39 19.94 5.28 -22.10
C GLU A 39 20.25 3.93 -22.74
N ILE A 40 19.32 3.42 -23.53
CA ILE A 40 19.46 2.16 -24.25
C ILE A 40 19.52 2.46 -25.74
N LYS A 41 20.53 1.90 -26.38
CA LYS A 41 20.67 1.93 -27.83
C LYS A 41 19.82 0.80 -28.43
N LYS A 42 18.79 1.15 -29.21
CA LYS A 42 17.94 0.18 -29.92
C LYS A 42 18.01 0.43 -31.42
N ARG A 43 18.11 -0.65 -32.21
CA ARG A 43 18.01 -0.55 -33.68
C ARG A 43 16.56 -0.34 -34.09
N ASP A 44 16.33 0.60 -34.98
CA ASP A 44 15.02 0.77 -35.63
C ASP A 44 14.81 -0.29 -36.72
N LYS A 45 13.60 -0.31 -37.32
CA LYS A 45 13.27 -1.23 -38.41
C LYS A 45 14.15 -1.03 -39.67
N LYS A 46 14.87 0.09 -39.76
CA LYS A 46 15.76 0.47 -40.87
C LYS A 46 17.25 0.25 -40.53
N GLY A 47 17.56 -0.32 -39.36
CA GLY A 47 18.92 -0.62 -38.92
C GLY A 47 19.67 0.52 -38.21
N ASN A 48 19.08 1.72 -38.10
CA ASN A 48 19.73 2.85 -37.44
C ASN A 48 19.70 2.69 -35.92
N LEU A 49 20.80 3.03 -35.27
CA LEU A 49 20.89 3.09 -33.80
C LEU A 49 20.15 4.33 -33.29
N LYS A 50 19.08 4.12 -32.54
CA LYS A 50 18.38 5.18 -31.80
C LYS A 50 18.62 5.01 -30.31
N THR A 51 18.99 6.09 -29.66
CA THR A 51 19.03 6.17 -28.20
C THR A 51 17.61 6.35 -27.68
N LYS A 52 17.21 5.51 -26.74
CA LYS A 52 15.93 5.60 -26.04
C LYS A 52 16.22 5.69 -24.54
N LYS A 53 15.66 6.71 -23.88
CA LYS A 53 15.61 6.77 -22.41
C LYS A 53 14.58 5.78 -21.90
N VAL A 54 14.98 4.95 -20.94
CA VAL A 54 14.15 3.91 -20.34
C VAL A 54 14.23 4.04 -18.82
N ARG A 55 13.07 4.12 -18.17
CA ARG A 55 12.93 4.20 -16.73
C ARG A 55 12.89 2.80 -16.11
N TYR A 56 13.49 2.64 -14.94
CA TYR A 56 13.58 1.40 -14.19
C TYR A 56 13.22 1.65 -12.73
N PHE A 57 12.63 0.63 -12.08
CA PHE A 57 12.34 0.67 -10.65
C PHE A 57 13.56 0.18 -9.85
N LYS A 58 13.87 0.86 -8.74
CA LYS A 58 14.95 0.47 -7.83
C LYS A 58 14.48 -0.67 -6.95
N GLY A 59 15.19 -1.80 -7.00
CA GLY A 59 14.96 -2.91 -6.06
C GLY A 59 15.46 -2.59 -4.65
N ILE A 60 15.00 -3.36 -3.66
CA ILE A 60 15.35 -3.25 -2.23
C ILE A 60 16.86 -3.09 -2.02
N ARG A 61 17.68 -3.92 -2.68
CA ARG A 61 19.14 -3.84 -2.58
C ARG A 61 19.68 -2.47 -2.98
N LYS A 62 19.23 -1.92 -4.10
CA LYS A 62 19.71 -0.63 -4.61
C LYS A 62 19.32 0.52 -3.68
N ILE A 63 18.10 0.47 -3.14
CA ILE A 63 17.64 1.43 -2.13
C ILE A 63 18.53 1.36 -0.88
N LEU A 64 18.81 0.16 -0.38
CA LEU A 64 19.68 0.00 0.79
C LEU A 64 21.14 0.38 0.52
N GLU A 65 21.67 0.14 -0.68
CA GLU A 65 23.00 0.59 -1.09
C GLU A 65 23.07 2.13 -1.16
N GLU A 66 22.07 2.79 -1.74
CA GLU A 66 21.98 4.26 -1.79
C GLU A 66 21.94 4.88 -0.38
N ARG A 67 21.28 4.20 0.57
CA ARG A 67 21.19 4.61 1.98
C ARG A 67 22.39 4.20 2.83
N SER A 68 23.40 3.53 2.26
CA SER A 68 24.54 2.96 3.01
C SER A 68 24.13 1.96 4.11
N LEU A 69 23.01 1.24 3.91
CA LEU A 69 22.45 0.26 4.85
C LEU A 69 22.60 -1.20 4.38
N TRP A 70 23.24 -1.43 3.23
CA TRP A 70 23.47 -2.77 2.72
C TRP A 70 24.62 -3.46 3.47
N ILE A 71 24.29 -4.42 4.32
CA ILE A 71 25.27 -5.12 5.17
C ILE A 71 26.06 -6.22 4.44
N GLY A 72 25.58 -6.68 3.28
CA GLY A 72 26.23 -7.72 2.46
C GLY A 72 26.12 -9.14 3.03
N HIS A 73 26.43 -9.32 4.31
CA HIS A 73 26.35 -10.57 5.06
C HIS A 73 25.45 -10.41 6.29
N ASP A 74 24.75 -11.46 6.67
CA ASP A 74 23.99 -11.51 7.92
C ASP A 74 24.91 -11.70 9.13
N LEU A 75 24.33 -11.73 10.34
CA LEU A 75 25.06 -11.91 11.60
C LEU A 75 25.81 -13.25 11.70
N GLU A 76 25.45 -14.23 10.85
CA GLU A 76 26.08 -15.55 10.79
C GLU A 76 27.15 -15.62 9.68
N GLY A 77 27.46 -14.49 9.03
CA GLY A 77 28.43 -14.40 7.92
C GLY A 77 27.91 -14.94 6.58
N LYS A 78 26.66 -15.37 6.49
CA LYS A 78 26.04 -15.82 5.23
C LYS A 78 25.63 -14.61 4.41
N LYS A 79 25.55 -14.77 3.08
CA LYS A 79 25.08 -13.69 2.19
C LYS A 79 23.69 -13.25 2.62
N TRP A 80 23.53 -11.93 2.80
CA TRP A 80 22.26 -11.39 3.25
C TRP A 80 21.17 -11.61 2.21
N LYS A 81 20.10 -12.27 2.63
CA LYS A 81 19.00 -12.66 1.76
C LYS A 81 18.11 -11.46 1.47
N LEU A 82 17.59 -11.36 0.25
CA LEU A 82 16.55 -10.37 -0.09
C LEU A 82 15.26 -10.62 0.69
N HIS A 83 14.84 -11.89 0.75
CA HIS A 83 13.63 -12.34 1.42
C HIS A 83 13.91 -13.68 2.11
N CYS A 84 13.49 -13.85 3.36
CA CYS A 84 13.69 -15.08 4.13
C CYS A 84 12.49 -16.03 4.11
N GLY A 85 11.29 -15.56 3.72
CA GLY A 85 10.06 -16.37 3.74
C GLY A 85 9.57 -16.76 5.13
N ALA A 86 10.23 -16.28 6.19
CA ALA A 86 9.83 -16.57 7.56
C ALA A 86 8.63 -15.69 7.94
N PRO A 87 7.56 -16.28 8.52
CA PRO A 87 6.40 -15.52 8.98
C PRO A 87 6.70 -14.69 10.25
N ASP A 88 7.69 -15.12 11.04
CA ASP A 88 7.93 -14.57 12.38
C ASP A 88 9.05 -13.51 12.40
N ARG A 89 8.67 -12.32 12.91
CA ARG A 89 9.43 -11.07 12.96
C ARG A 89 10.41 -10.99 14.13
N VAL A 90 11.06 -12.10 14.50
CA VAL A 90 11.89 -12.14 15.72
C VAL A 90 13.16 -11.29 15.57
N ASN A 91 13.74 -11.24 14.35
CA ASN A 91 14.92 -10.45 14.07
C ASN A 91 14.66 -9.44 12.93
N PRO A 92 14.67 -8.12 13.20
CA PRO A 92 14.41 -7.09 12.18
C PRO A 92 15.47 -7.03 11.08
N ILE A 93 16.64 -7.69 11.25
CA ILE A 93 17.76 -7.70 10.29
C ILE A 93 17.84 -9.05 9.54
N CYS A 94 16.90 -9.98 9.73
CA CYS A 94 17.00 -11.33 9.16
C CYS A 94 17.10 -11.37 7.61
N CYS A 95 16.53 -10.38 6.92
CA CYS A 95 16.64 -10.20 5.48
C CYS A 95 16.50 -8.72 5.11
N ALA A 96 16.89 -8.38 3.89
CA ALA A 96 16.84 -7.02 3.38
C ALA A 96 15.42 -6.44 3.35
N LEU A 97 14.41 -7.26 3.03
CA LEU A 97 13.00 -6.83 3.04
C LEU A 97 12.56 -6.41 4.46
N HIS A 98 12.67 -7.31 5.44
CA HIS A 98 12.22 -7.01 6.81
C HIS A 98 12.99 -5.83 7.43
N PHE A 99 14.26 -5.68 7.09
CA PHE A 99 15.03 -4.53 7.53
C PHE A 99 14.48 -3.23 6.94
N LEU A 100 14.20 -3.21 5.63
CA LEU A 100 13.62 -2.05 4.95
C LEU A 100 12.20 -1.74 5.46
N GLU A 101 11.36 -2.75 5.68
CA GLU A 101 10.01 -2.59 6.25
C GLU A 101 10.02 -1.95 7.65
N ASN A 102 11.09 -2.16 8.42
CA ASN A 102 11.26 -1.56 9.75
C ASN A 102 11.89 -0.16 9.69
N CYS A 103 12.35 0.32 8.53
CA CYS A 103 12.77 1.71 8.39
C CYS A 103 11.58 2.65 8.64
N PRO A 104 11.75 3.76 9.38
CA PRO A 104 10.63 4.61 9.79
C PRO A 104 9.79 5.15 8.65
N ASP A 105 10.42 5.49 7.52
CA ASP A 105 9.76 6.00 6.32
C ASP A 105 8.85 4.95 5.67
N PHE A 106 9.27 3.69 5.64
CA PHE A 106 8.45 2.59 5.13
C PHE A 106 7.38 2.15 6.13
N LYS A 107 7.73 2.06 7.42
CA LYS A 107 6.83 1.61 8.49
C LYS A 107 5.65 2.55 8.69
N ASN A 108 5.90 3.86 8.55
CA ASN A 108 4.89 4.90 8.75
C ASN A 108 4.30 5.41 7.42
N GLN A 109 4.60 4.76 6.29
CA GLN A 109 4.05 5.15 5.01
C GLN A 109 2.53 4.96 5.01
N LYS A 110 1.81 6.06 4.85
CA LYS A 110 0.35 6.03 4.72
C LYS A 110 -0.06 5.47 3.37
N SER A 111 -1.19 4.79 3.34
CA SER A 111 -1.76 4.31 2.07
C SER A 111 -2.28 5.49 1.25
N ALA A 112 -2.33 5.34 -0.08
CA ALA A 112 -2.88 6.39 -0.95
C ALA A 112 -4.33 6.75 -0.60
N LEU A 113 -5.12 5.77 -0.12
CA LEU A 113 -6.50 5.99 0.31
C LEU A 113 -6.56 6.77 1.63
N GLU A 114 -5.72 6.39 2.59
CA GLU A 114 -5.59 7.08 3.87
C GLU A 114 -5.20 8.55 3.68
N GLU A 115 -4.22 8.83 2.81
CA GLU A 115 -3.83 10.21 2.49
C GLU A 115 -5.01 11.02 1.94
N VAL A 116 -5.77 10.47 0.99
CA VAL A 116 -6.92 11.17 0.39
C VAL A 116 -7.98 11.48 1.45
N ILE A 117 -8.33 10.50 2.29
CA ILE A 117 -9.36 10.64 3.34
C ILE A 117 -8.95 11.70 4.36
N ILE A 118 -7.71 11.62 4.87
CA ILE A 118 -7.19 12.58 5.86
C ILE A 118 -7.10 13.99 5.26
N ASN A 119 -6.64 14.12 4.01
CA ASN A 119 -6.55 15.42 3.34
C ASN A 119 -7.92 16.05 3.06
N SER A 120 -8.98 15.24 2.96
CA SER A 120 -10.36 15.72 2.90
C SER A 120 -10.94 16.09 4.27
N GLY A 121 -10.17 15.96 5.36
CA GLY A 121 -10.60 16.27 6.73
C GLY A 121 -11.40 15.16 7.40
N HIS A 122 -11.39 13.95 6.85
CA HIS A 122 -12.08 12.79 7.42
C HIS A 122 -11.12 11.94 8.27
N VAL A 123 -11.70 11.18 9.21
CA VAL A 123 -10.96 10.21 10.02
C VAL A 123 -10.81 8.91 9.22
N PHE A 124 -9.59 8.37 9.18
CA PHE A 124 -9.31 7.06 8.59
C PHE A 124 -9.16 6.01 9.69
N GLU A 125 -10.17 5.18 9.87
CA GLU A 125 -10.17 4.09 10.86
C GLU A 125 -10.10 2.73 10.18
N LEU A 126 -9.24 1.85 10.69
CA LEU A 126 -9.11 0.48 10.23
C LEU A 126 -9.76 -0.46 11.24
N TYR A 127 -10.71 -1.25 10.77
CA TYR A 127 -11.37 -2.28 11.58
C TYR A 127 -10.57 -3.59 11.56
N PRO A 128 -10.55 -4.34 12.67
CA PRO A 128 -9.96 -5.68 12.69
C PRO A 128 -10.64 -6.59 11.66
N LYS A 129 -9.83 -7.38 10.95
CA LYS A 129 -10.34 -8.30 9.94
C LYS A 129 -11.22 -9.38 10.60
N TYR A 130 -12.42 -9.61 10.05
CA TYR A 130 -13.41 -10.58 10.54
C TYR A 130 -14.10 -10.23 11.87
N HIS A 131 -14.06 -8.96 12.26
CA HIS A 131 -14.76 -8.44 13.43
C HIS A 131 -15.83 -7.42 13.00
N CYS A 132 -16.92 -7.92 12.41
CA CYS A 132 -18.01 -7.05 11.92
C CYS A 132 -18.74 -6.34 13.06
N GLU A 133 -18.68 -6.87 14.29
CA GLU A 133 -19.18 -6.25 15.50
C GLU A 133 -18.49 -4.92 15.83
N CYS A 134 -17.25 -4.73 15.37
CA CYS A 134 -16.55 -3.46 15.55
C CYS A 134 -17.03 -2.38 14.56
N ASN A 135 -17.66 -2.75 13.45
CA ASN A 135 -18.07 -1.82 12.41
C ASN A 135 -19.52 -1.35 12.66
N TRP A 136 -19.67 -0.13 13.17
CA TRP A 136 -20.97 0.43 13.56
C TRP A 136 -22.00 0.44 12.42
N ILE A 137 -21.57 0.56 11.15
CA ILE A 137 -22.49 0.54 10.01
C ILE A 137 -23.23 -0.80 9.87
N GLU A 138 -22.64 -1.91 10.34
CA GLU A 138 -23.26 -3.24 10.31
C GLU A 138 -24.51 -3.29 11.22
N MET A 139 -24.50 -2.54 12.32
CA MET A 139 -25.67 -2.41 13.20
C MET A 139 -26.81 -1.68 12.50
N TYR A 140 -26.50 -0.56 11.83
CA TYR A 140 -27.47 0.19 11.03
C TYR A 140 -28.07 -0.66 9.92
N TRP A 141 -27.22 -1.39 9.16
CA TRP A 141 -27.69 -2.31 8.13
C TRP A 141 -28.53 -3.45 8.70
N GLY A 142 -28.18 -3.99 9.88
CA GLY A 142 -28.96 -5.02 10.56
C GLY A 142 -30.37 -4.54 10.91
N ALA A 143 -30.48 -3.34 11.48
CA ALA A 143 -31.76 -2.70 11.81
C ALA A 143 -32.60 -2.42 10.56
N ALA A 144 -32.02 -1.79 9.54
CA ALA A 144 -32.71 -1.50 8.28
C ALA A 144 -33.22 -2.78 7.59
N LYS A 145 -32.41 -3.85 7.59
CA LYS A 145 -32.83 -5.17 7.06
C LYS A 145 -34.00 -5.76 7.83
N ARG A 146 -34.02 -5.63 9.16
CA ARG A 146 -35.15 -6.08 9.98
C ARG A 146 -36.44 -5.33 9.61
N GLU A 147 -36.37 -4.01 9.50
CA GLU A 147 -37.51 -3.19 9.09
C GLU A 147 -37.99 -3.54 7.69
N ALA A 148 -37.07 -3.72 6.75
CA ALA A 148 -37.37 -4.17 5.40
C ALA A 148 -38.10 -5.52 5.45
N HIS A 149 -37.57 -6.53 6.15
CA HIS A 149 -38.20 -7.85 6.23
C HIS A 149 -39.62 -7.82 6.82
N LEU A 150 -39.93 -6.92 7.75
CA LEU A 150 -41.25 -6.81 8.35
C LEU A 150 -42.30 -6.20 7.40
N LYS A 151 -41.86 -5.39 6.42
CA LYS A 151 -42.72 -4.59 5.53
C LYS A 151 -42.62 -4.96 4.05
N CYS A 152 -41.68 -5.85 3.71
CA CYS A 152 -41.34 -6.28 2.37
C CYS A 152 -42.43 -7.18 1.78
N ASP A 153 -42.76 -6.96 0.50
CA ASP A 153 -43.61 -7.82 -0.33
C ASP A 153 -42.79 -8.75 -1.25
N TYR A 154 -41.47 -8.79 -1.01
CA TYR A 154 -40.44 -9.52 -1.77
C TYR A 154 -40.29 -9.08 -3.23
N SER A 155 -40.76 -7.88 -3.60
CA SER A 155 -40.48 -7.27 -4.88
C SER A 155 -39.32 -6.27 -4.81
N PHE A 156 -38.47 -6.26 -5.83
CA PHE A 156 -37.38 -5.28 -5.93
C PHE A 156 -37.89 -3.84 -5.98
N LYS A 157 -39.01 -3.62 -6.69
CA LYS A 157 -39.63 -2.30 -6.84
C LYS A 157 -40.08 -1.73 -5.50
N SER A 158 -40.74 -2.53 -4.67
CA SER A 158 -41.15 -2.10 -3.33
C SER A 158 -39.95 -1.83 -2.43
N LEU A 159 -38.87 -2.63 -2.54
CA LEU A 159 -37.64 -2.34 -1.81
C LEU A 159 -37.03 -1.00 -2.22
N GLU A 160 -36.92 -0.74 -3.53
CA GLU A 160 -36.37 0.50 -4.08
C GLU A 160 -37.19 1.72 -3.65
N GLU A 161 -38.53 1.63 -3.62
CA GLU A 161 -39.42 2.71 -3.18
C GLU A 161 -39.33 2.99 -1.67
N ASN A 162 -38.96 1.99 -0.85
CA ASN A 162 -39.03 2.10 0.62
C ASN A 162 -37.66 2.10 1.33
N ILE A 163 -36.54 1.89 0.61
CA ILE A 163 -35.21 1.69 1.22
C ILE A 163 -34.78 2.87 2.09
N ASP A 164 -35.00 4.10 1.63
CA ASP A 164 -34.67 5.31 2.41
C ASP A 164 -35.46 5.36 3.71
N SER A 165 -36.75 5.01 3.69
CA SER A 165 -37.57 4.95 4.90
C SER A 165 -37.10 3.88 5.89
N PHE A 166 -36.60 2.74 5.40
CA PHE A 166 -36.05 1.69 6.26
C PHE A 166 -34.72 2.11 6.88
N LEU A 167 -33.88 2.85 6.13
CA LEU A 167 -32.62 3.38 6.61
C LEU A 167 -32.82 4.50 7.64
N ASP A 168 -33.75 5.42 7.41
CA ASP A 168 -34.07 6.50 8.35
C ASP A 168 -34.53 5.94 9.71
N LYS A 169 -35.40 4.91 9.69
CA LYS A 169 -35.88 4.24 10.91
C LYS A 169 -34.79 3.50 11.67
N ALA A 170 -33.71 3.09 11.00
CA ALA A 170 -32.58 2.46 11.69
C ALA A 170 -31.86 3.46 12.63
N GLY A 171 -31.92 4.76 12.33
CA GLY A 171 -31.37 5.82 13.18
C GLY A 171 -32.21 6.15 14.42
N ASP A 172 -33.50 5.82 14.41
CA ASP A 172 -34.43 6.08 15.52
C ASP A 172 -34.34 5.05 16.65
N LEU A 173 -33.45 4.05 16.53
CA LEU A 173 -33.21 3.07 17.59
C LEU A 173 -32.54 3.74 18.80
N ALA A 174 -33.37 4.31 19.67
CA ALA A 174 -33.00 4.64 21.03
C ALA A 174 -32.44 3.36 21.68
N HIS A 175 -31.17 3.42 22.10
CA HIS A 175 -30.34 2.34 22.63
C HIS A 175 -29.59 1.51 21.59
N ILE A 176 -28.51 2.10 21.07
CA ILE A 176 -27.28 1.36 20.81
C ILE A 176 -26.36 1.63 22.00
N GLN A 177 -26.42 0.75 23.01
CA GLN A 177 -25.52 0.71 24.17
C GLN A 177 -24.38 -0.26 23.89
#